data_AF-A0A7S2PAW0-F1
#
_entry.id   AF-A0A7S2PAW0-F1
#
_cell.length_a   1.000
_cell.length_b   1.000
_cell.length_c   1.000
_cell.angle_alpha   90.00
_cell.angle_beta   90.00
_cell.angle_gamma   90.00
#
_symmetry.space_group_name_H-M   'P 1'
#
loop_
_entity.id
_entity.type
_entity.pdbx_description
1 polymer ?
#
loop_
_entity_poly.entity_id
_entity_poly.type
_entity_poly.pdbx_seq_one_letter_code
_entity_poly.pdbx_strand_id
1 'polypeptide(L)'
;GQWLHKAVLLLINGYSRAKMEPALFFMLNGPPASAREDVYLGGFAGSAQRANISFKRSSGEDDTYVVSGFTQILPEAFEAMLEAGALEVARGVNAQTVLSAPRHERWAEAGGTIETAAEAAEAALGDEQQRKFYRLFMDID
;
A
#
# COMPACT_ATOMS: atom_id res chain seq x y z
N GLY A 1 -10.79 -3.77 -6.69
CA GLY A 1 -10.22 -2.49 -7.14
C GLY A 1 -8.82 -2.76 -7.64
N GLN A 2 -8.58 -2.59 -8.95
CA GLN A 2 -7.33 -2.99 -9.62
C GLN A 2 -6.08 -2.26 -9.09
N TRP A 3 -6.25 -1.09 -8.46
CA TRP A 3 -5.15 -0.30 -7.92
C TRP A 3 -4.51 -0.87 -6.65
N LEU A 4 -5.19 -1.78 -5.93
CA LEU A 4 -4.66 -2.46 -4.73
C LEU A 4 -3.89 -3.75 -5.06
N HIS A 5 -3.71 -4.08 -6.34
CA HIS A 5 -2.95 -5.27 -6.74
C HIS A 5 -1.53 -5.21 -6.17
N LYS A 6 -1.13 -6.27 -5.44
CA LYS A 6 0.14 -6.34 -4.70
C LYS A 6 0.44 -5.12 -3.82
N ALA A 7 -0.58 -4.42 -3.32
CA ALA A 7 -0.37 -3.27 -2.46
C ALA A 7 0.10 -3.70 -1.06
N VAL A 8 1.02 -2.94 -0.48
CA VAL A 8 1.43 -3.07 0.92
C VAL A 8 0.78 -1.96 1.71
N LEU A 9 -0.08 -2.33 2.66
CA LEU A 9 -0.88 -1.39 3.42
C LEU A 9 -0.44 -1.35 4.89
N LEU A 10 -0.09 -0.15 5.36
CA LEU A 10 0.15 0.12 6.78
C LEU A 10 -1.14 0.62 7.42
N LEU A 11 -1.67 -0.13 8.39
CA LEU A 11 -2.84 0.30 9.17
C LEU A 11 -2.47 1.49 10.07
N ILE A 12 -3.14 2.62 9.87
CA ILE A 12 -2.93 3.87 10.63
C ILE A 12 -3.98 3.97 11.74
N ASN A 13 -5.22 3.62 11.40
CA ASN A 13 -6.35 3.64 12.31
C ASN A 13 -7.19 2.39 12.06
N GLY A 14 -7.53 1.68 13.14
CA GLY A 14 -8.45 0.54 13.09
C GLY A 14 -9.85 0.97 12.67
N TYR A 15 -10.66 -0.02 12.29
CA TYR A 15 -12.08 0.20 12.00
C TYR A 15 -12.95 -0.01 13.23
N SER A 16 -14.16 0.56 13.21
CA SER A 16 -15.20 0.31 14.21
C SER A 16 -16.52 -0.02 13.54
N ARG A 17 -16.96 -1.28 13.69
CA ARG A 17 -18.25 -1.73 13.16
C ARG A 17 -19.44 -1.03 13.84
N ALA A 18 -19.36 -0.81 15.14
CA ALA A 18 -20.44 -0.16 15.90
C ALA A 18 -20.67 1.29 15.49
N LYS A 19 -19.62 1.97 15.02
CA LYS A 19 -19.66 3.38 14.60
C LYS A 19 -19.58 3.58 13.09
N MET A 20 -19.48 2.49 12.31
CA MET A 20 -19.21 2.52 10.88
C MET A 20 -17.96 3.33 10.50
N GLU A 21 -16.94 3.33 11.36
CA GLU A 21 -15.67 4.02 11.09
C GLU A 21 -14.77 3.11 10.23
N PRO A 22 -14.24 3.58 9.08
CA PRO A 22 -13.40 2.77 8.21
C PRO A 22 -12.00 2.55 8.79
N ALA A 23 -11.37 1.44 8.41
CA ALA A 23 -9.93 1.28 8.59
C ALA A 23 -9.20 2.22 7.63
N LEU A 24 -8.16 2.89 8.14
CA LEU A 24 -7.34 3.82 7.38
C LEU A 24 -5.94 3.23 7.16
N PHE A 25 -5.46 3.31 5.92
CA PHE A 25 -4.16 2.76 5.55
C PHE A 25 -3.31 3.73 4.75
N PHE A 26 -1.99 3.66 4.94
CA PHE A 26 -1.04 4.20 3.98
C PHE A 26 -0.54 3.07 3.07
N MET A 27 -0.54 3.30 1.77
CA MET A 27 0.13 2.42 0.82
C MET A 27 1.65 2.67 0.87
N LEU A 28 2.40 1.64 1.25
CA LEU A 28 3.84 1.70 1.38
C LEU A 28 4.57 1.50 0.06
N ASN A 29 3.92 0.95 -0.96
CA ASN A 29 4.50 0.75 -2.29
C ASN A 29 3.76 1.51 -3.39
N GLY A 30 3.01 2.55 -3.01
CA GLY A 30 2.31 3.39 -3.97
C GLY A 30 3.27 4.17 -4.88
N PRO A 31 2.83 4.51 -6.10
CA PRO A 31 3.66 5.27 -7.03
C PRO A 31 4.00 6.67 -6.48
N PRO A 32 4.96 7.39 -7.08
CA PRO A 32 5.24 8.76 -6.70
C PRO A 32 4.02 9.61 -7.03
N ALA A 33 3.59 10.47 -6.11
CA ALA A 33 2.45 11.36 -6.30
C ALA A 33 2.74 12.47 -7.33
N SER A 34 4.02 12.74 -7.61
CA SER A 34 4.45 13.59 -8.73
C SER A 34 5.85 13.18 -9.20
N ALA A 35 6.20 13.55 -10.43
CA ALA A 35 7.53 13.31 -11.00
C ALA A 35 8.65 14.16 -10.36
N ARG A 36 8.32 15.10 -9.45
CA ARG A 36 9.23 16.13 -8.94
C ARG A 36 9.44 16.09 -7.42
N GLU A 37 8.71 15.25 -6.70
CA GLU A 37 8.76 15.20 -5.24
C GLU A 37 8.95 13.76 -4.76
N ASP A 38 9.73 13.58 -3.67
CA ASP A 38 9.84 12.32 -2.91
C ASP A 38 8.58 12.05 -2.06
N VAL A 39 7.41 12.30 -2.65
CA VAL A 39 6.10 12.08 -2.05
C VAL A 39 5.43 10.92 -2.76
N TYR A 40 4.99 9.94 -2.00
CA TYR A 40 4.38 8.73 -2.53
C TYR A 40 2.87 8.71 -2.28
N LEU A 41 2.12 8.07 -3.16
CA LEU A 41 0.68 7.94 -2.99
C LEU A 41 0.38 6.94 -1.85
N GLY A 42 -0.15 7.44 -0.73
CA GLY A 42 -0.67 6.61 0.37
C GLY A 42 -2.11 6.14 0.15
N GLY A 43 -2.84 6.85 -0.71
CA GLY A 43 -4.17 6.50 -1.20
C GLY A 43 -4.93 7.73 -1.73
N PHE A 44 -6.17 7.53 -2.15
CA PHE A 44 -6.95 8.57 -2.83
C PHE A 44 -7.70 9.51 -1.89
N ALA A 45 -8.07 9.04 -0.69
CA ALA A 45 -8.80 9.87 0.26
C ALA A 45 -7.85 10.90 0.87
N GLY A 46 -8.31 12.15 0.96
CA GLY A 46 -7.50 13.23 1.49
C GLY A 46 -6.18 13.42 0.74
N SER A 47 -6.15 13.22 -0.58
CA SER A 47 -4.92 13.29 -1.39
C SER A 47 -4.12 14.60 -1.28
N ALA A 48 -4.77 15.71 -0.88
CA ALA A 48 -4.11 16.98 -0.56
C ALA A 48 -3.39 16.99 0.80
N GLN A 49 -3.66 16.02 1.68
CA GLN A 49 -3.03 15.86 2.98
C GLN A 49 -1.76 15.04 2.84
N ARG A 50 -0.67 15.55 3.40
CA ARG A 50 0.62 14.84 3.48
C ARG A 50 0.83 14.34 4.90
N ALA A 51 1.38 13.14 5.03
CA ALA A 51 1.82 12.57 6.29
C ALA A 51 3.27 12.10 6.17
N ASN A 52 4.02 12.28 7.25
CA ASN A 52 5.39 11.79 7.35
C ASN A 52 5.38 10.49 8.13
N ILE A 53 5.94 9.44 7.55
CA ILE A 53 6.22 8.18 8.23
C ILE A 53 7.73 8.17 8.49
N SER A 54 8.11 8.44 9.75
CA SER A 54 9.51 8.50 10.16
C SER A 54 9.90 7.23 10.91
N PHE A 55 11.04 6.65 10.54
CA PHE A 55 11.61 5.48 11.21
C PHE A 55 13.00 5.80 11.72
N LYS A 56 13.26 5.44 12.98
CA LYS A 56 14.58 5.57 13.57
C LYS A 56 15.49 4.49 13.01
N ARG A 57 16.53 4.85 12.25
CA ARG A 57 17.60 3.90 11.96
C ARG A 57 18.45 3.67 13.21
N SER A 58 19.04 2.48 13.29
CA SER A 58 20.05 2.17 14.30
C SER A 58 21.29 3.07 14.20
N SER A 59 21.52 3.69 13.04
CA SER A 59 22.59 4.68 12.80
C SER A 59 22.30 6.08 13.36
N GLY A 60 21.09 6.34 13.86
CA GLY A 60 20.71 7.65 14.44
C GLY A 60 20.23 8.71 13.43
N GLU A 61 20.24 8.41 12.12
CA GLU A 61 19.58 9.22 11.10
C GLU A 61 18.15 8.71 10.87
N ASP A 62 17.16 9.60 10.94
CA ASP A 62 15.76 9.25 10.68
C ASP A 62 15.49 9.26 9.17
N ASP A 63 15.07 8.12 8.63
CA ASP A 63 14.47 8.10 7.28
C ASP A 63 13.05 8.62 7.38
N THR A 64 12.74 9.67 6.62
CA THR A 64 11.38 10.20 6.51
C THR A 64 10.80 9.81 5.16
N TYR A 65 9.75 8.98 5.19
CA TYR A 65 8.96 8.62 4.03
C TYR A 65 7.71 9.49 4.00
N VAL A 66 7.53 10.31 2.95
CA VAL A 66 6.38 11.21 2.85
C VAL A 66 5.30 10.56 1.98
N VAL A 67 4.10 10.44 2.53
CA VAL A 67 2.92 9.93 1.82
C VAL A 67 1.84 10.99 1.67
N SER A 68 1.14 10.95 0.53
CA SER A 68 -0.02 11.80 0.24
C SER A 68 -1.29 10.97 0.20
N GLY A 69 -2.31 11.42 0.93
CA GLY A 69 -3.58 10.72 1.06
C GLY A 69 -3.48 9.35 1.75
N PHE A 70 -4.63 8.70 1.84
CA PHE A 70 -4.78 7.42 2.51
C PHE A 70 -5.87 6.57 1.85
N THR A 71 -5.81 5.28 2.10
CA THR A 71 -6.81 4.30 1.68
C THR A 71 -7.81 4.09 2.80
N GLN A 72 -9.10 4.09 2.47
CA GLN A 72 -10.18 3.81 3.42
C GLN A 72 -10.86 2.50 3.01
N ILE A 73 -11.08 1.61 3.98
CA ILE A 73 -11.86 0.38 3.77
C ILE A 73 -12.94 0.32 4.84
N LEU A 74 -14.20 0.25 4.42
CA LEU A 74 -15.35 0.12 5.33
C LEU A 74 -15.30 -1.21 6.09
N PRO A 75 -15.85 -1.28 7.32
CA PRO A 75 -15.82 -2.49 8.15
C PRO A 75 -16.18 -3.78 7.41
N GLU A 76 -17.33 -3.82 6.74
CA GLU A 76 -17.84 -5.01 6.07
C GLU A 76 -16.95 -5.43 4.88
N ALA A 77 -16.45 -4.45 4.13
CA ALA A 77 -15.55 -4.70 3.02
C ALA A 77 -14.18 -5.19 3.51
N PHE A 78 -13.68 -4.65 4.62
CA PHE A 78 -12.41 -5.04 5.19
C PHE A 78 -12.45 -6.48 5.72
N GLU A 79 -13.53 -6.84 6.44
CA GLU A 79 -13.78 -8.21 6.89
C GLU A 79 -13.88 -9.17 5.70
N ALA A 80 -14.68 -8.83 4.68
CA ALA A 80 -14.82 -9.66 3.48
C ALA A 80 -13.51 -9.83 2.70
N MET A 81 -12.65 -8.81 2.65
CA MET A 81 -11.34 -8.91 1.99
C MET A 81 -10.38 -9.83 2.74
N LEU A 82 -10.39 -9.82 4.07
CA LEU A 82 -9.60 -10.74 4.90
C LEU A 82 -10.11 -12.18 4.75
N GLU A 83 -11.43 -12.39 4.78
CA GLU A 83 -12.05 -13.71 4.61
C GLU A 83 -11.78 -14.30 3.22
N ALA A 84 -11.78 -13.47 2.18
CA ALA A 84 -11.50 -13.89 0.81
C ALA A 84 -10.00 -14.07 0.51
N GLY A 85 -9.09 -13.80 1.45
CA GLY A 85 -7.64 -13.82 1.21
C GLY A 85 -7.14 -12.70 0.29
N ALA A 86 -7.97 -11.68 0.03
CA ALA A 86 -7.58 -10.52 -0.77
C ALA A 86 -6.67 -9.55 0.01
N LEU A 87 -6.69 -9.64 1.35
CA LEU A 87 -5.74 -8.99 2.25
C LEU A 87 -5.21 -10.03 3.23
N GLU A 88 -3.92 -9.96 3.49
CA GLU A 88 -3.26 -10.79 4.50
C GLU A 88 -2.46 -9.93 5.46
N VAL A 89 -2.44 -10.34 6.73
CA VAL A 89 -1.62 -9.67 7.75
C VAL A 89 -0.18 -10.16 7.59
N ALA A 90 0.73 -9.24 7.26
CA ALA A 90 2.16 -9.53 7.23
C ALA A 90 2.65 -9.95 8.63
N ARG A 91 3.17 -11.18 8.75
CA ARG A 91 3.64 -11.76 10.03
C ARG A 91 5.16 -11.79 10.07
N GLY A 92 5.74 -11.37 11.20
CA GLY A 92 7.20 -11.39 11.37
C GLY A 92 7.95 -10.34 10.54
N VAL A 93 7.23 -9.39 9.95
CA VAL A 93 7.79 -8.32 9.11
C VAL A 93 7.78 -6.99 9.86
N ASN A 94 8.88 -6.23 9.75
CA ASN A 94 8.98 -4.87 10.27
C ASN A 94 8.70 -3.86 9.13
N ALA A 95 7.80 -2.90 9.36
CA ALA A 95 7.49 -1.84 8.40
C ALA A 95 8.72 -1.03 7.95
N GLN A 96 9.71 -0.85 8.82
CA GLN A 96 10.98 -0.20 8.49
C GLN A 96 11.78 -1.01 7.46
N THR A 97 11.83 -2.33 7.61
CA THR A 97 12.51 -3.21 6.64
C THR A 97 11.84 -3.12 5.28
N VAL A 98 10.51 -3.18 5.25
CA VAL A 98 9.72 -3.03 4.01
C VAL A 98 9.99 -1.70 3.34
N LEU A 99 10.01 -0.59 4.08
CA LEU A 99 10.24 0.73 3.49
C LEU A 99 11.68 0.97 3.05
N SER A 100 12.64 0.29 3.68
CA SER A 100 14.05 0.32 3.29
C SER A 100 14.29 -0.37 1.94
N ALA A 101 13.41 -1.30 1.54
CA ALA A 101 13.50 -1.96 0.26
C ALA A 101 13.05 -1.05 -0.91
N PRO A 102 13.58 -1.28 -2.13
CA PRO A 102 13.09 -0.65 -3.35
C PRO A 102 11.57 -0.82 -3.49
N ARG A 103 10.86 0.22 -3.92
CA ARG A 103 9.38 0.26 -3.97
C ARG A 103 8.75 -1.00 -4.57
N HIS A 104 9.30 -1.46 -5.69
CA HIS A 104 8.78 -2.59 -6.45
C HIS A 104 9.01 -3.96 -5.75
N GLU A 105 9.93 -4.02 -4.79
CA GLU A 105 10.25 -5.22 -4.00
C GLU A 105 9.45 -5.29 -2.69
N ARG A 106 8.89 -4.16 -2.24
CA ARG A 106 8.21 -4.03 -0.93
C ARG A 106 7.08 -5.05 -0.70
N TRP A 107 6.38 -5.49 -1.75
CA TRP A 107 5.34 -6.51 -1.64
C TRP A 107 5.93 -7.88 -1.29
N ALA A 108 7.03 -8.27 -1.93
CA ALA A 108 7.74 -9.50 -1.61
C ALA A 108 8.36 -9.42 -0.20
N GLU A 109 8.93 -8.27 0.16
CA GLU A 109 9.47 -8.01 1.51
C GLU A 109 8.38 -8.02 2.60
N ALA A 110 7.14 -7.70 2.25
CA ALA A 110 5.98 -7.84 3.13
C ALA A 110 5.50 -9.29 3.27
N GLY A 111 6.14 -10.24 2.58
CA GLY A 111 5.80 -11.66 2.59
C GLY A 111 4.94 -12.12 1.41
N GLY A 112 4.73 -11.27 0.40
CA GLY A 112 3.99 -11.63 -0.80
C GLY A 112 4.71 -12.69 -1.65
N THR A 113 4.01 -13.75 -2.01
CA THR A 113 4.55 -14.86 -2.82
C THR A 113 3.69 -15.12 -4.05
N ILE A 114 4.34 -15.62 -5.09
CA ILE A 114 3.71 -16.20 -6.28
C ILE A 114 4.22 -17.63 -6.34
N GLU A 115 3.37 -18.60 -6.08
CA GLU A 115 3.75 -20.00 -5.92
C GLU A 115 3.57 -20.79 -7.22
N THR A 116 2.60 -20.39 -8.03
CA THR A 116 2.24 -21.14 -9.25
C THR A 116 2.42 -20.33 -10.53
N ALA A 117 2.58 -21.04 -11.65
CA ALA A 117 2.66 -20.41 -12.97
C ALA A 117 1.34 -19.71 -13.37
N ALA A 118 0.20 -20.22 -12.87
CA ALA A 118 -1.10 -19.58 -13.07
C ALA A 118 -1.17 -18.24 -12.33
N GLU A 119 -0.78 -18.21 -11.05
CA GLU A 119 -0.68 -16.97 -10.27
C GLU A 119 0.30 -15.99 -10.91
N ALA A 120 1.42 -16.45 -11.47
CA ALA A 120 2.36 -15.57 -12.16
C ALA A 120 1.71 -14.87 -13.38
N ALA A 121 0.90 -15.61 -14.15
CA ALA A 121 0.19 -15.05 -15.29
C ALA A 121 -0.89 -14.04 -14.86
N GLU A 122 -1.67 -14.38 -13.82
CA GLU A 122 -2.68 -13.47 -13.25
C GLU A 122 -2.04 -12.23 -12.62
N ALA A 123 -0.93 -12.40 -11.92
CA ALA A 123 -0.16 -11.32 -11.32
C ALA A 123 0.37 -10.36 -12.38
N ALA A 124 0.87 -10.87 -13.52
CA ALA A 124 1.33 -10.04 -14.63
C ALA A 124 0.17 -9.23 -15.26
N LEU A 125 -1.01 -9.83 -15.40
CA LEU A 125 -2.22 -9.12 -15.85
C LEU A 125 -2.64 -8.04 -14.85
N GLY A 126 -2.60 -8.35 -13.55
CA GLY A 126 -2.87 -7.40 -12.47
C GLY A 126 -1.89 -6.22 -12.47
N ASP A 127 -0.60 -6.48 -12.66
CA ASP A 127 0.45 -5.46 -12.74
C ASP A 127 0.18 -4.52 -13.95
N GLU A 128 -0.23 -5.08 -15.11
CA GLU A 128 -0.59 -4.29 -16.28
C GLU A 128 -1.84 -3.43 -16.04
N GLN A 129 -2.88 -4.00 -15.42
CA GLN A 129 -4.12 -3.29 -15.09
C GLN A 129 -3.88 -2.16 -14.10
N GLN A 130 -3.08 -2.39 -13.07
CA GLN A 130 -2.71 -1.38 -12.09
C GLN A 130 -1.96 -0.21 -12.76
N ARG A 131 -0.98 -0.51 -13.62
CA ARG A 131 -0.28 0.53 -14.39
C ARG A 131 -1.23 1.32 -15.28
N LYS A 132 -2.15 0.65 -15.99
CA LYS A 132 -3.18 1.32 -16.81
C LYS A 132 -4.06 2.23 -15.97
N PHE A 133 -4.44 1.79 -14.78
CA PHE A 133 -5.23 2.58 -13.84
C PHE A 133 -4.49 3.86 -13.44
N TYR A 134 -3.25 3.75 -12.96
CA TYR A 134 -2.47 4.92 -12.55
C TYR A 134 -2.20 5.88 -13.70
N ARG A 135 -1.89 5.37 -14.89
CA ARG A 135 -1.73 6.22 -16.07
C ARG A 135 -3.01 6.97 -16.41
N LEU A 136 -4.15 6.27 -16.48
CA LEU A 136 -5.42 6.85 -16.92
C LEU A 136 -5.96 7.89 -15.94
N PHE A 137 -5.85 7.63 -14.64
CA PHE A 137 -6.50 8.45 -13.62
C PHE A 137 -5.57 9.41 -12.89
N MET A 138 -4.26 9.24 -13.01
CA MET A 138 -3.28 10.03 -12.26
C MET A 138 -2.13 10.58 -13.10
N ASP A 139 -2.03 10.24 -14.38
CA ASP A 139 -0.90 10.63 -15.23
C ASP A 139 0.45 10.16 -14.66
N ILE A 140 0.45 8.96 -14.08
CA ILE A 140 1.62 8.30 -13.47
C ILE A 140 1.96 7.06 -14.32
N ASP A 141 3.25 6.93 -14.69
CA ASP A 141 3.78 5.78 -15.45
C ASP A 141 4.25 4.60 -14.58
#